data_AF-A0A9N9WJ79-F1
#
_entry.id   AF-A0A9N9WJ79-F1
#
_cell.length_a   1.000
_cell.length_b   1.000
_cell.length_c   1.000
_cell.angle_alpha   90.00
_cell.angle_beta   90.00
_cell.angle_gamma   90.00
#
_symmetry.space_group_name_H-M   'P 1'
#
loop_
_entity.id
_entity.type
_entity.pdbx_description
1 polymer ?
#
loop_
_entity_poly.entity_id
_entity_poly.type
_entity_poly.pdbx_seq_one_letter_code
_entity_poly.pdbx_strand_id
1 'polypeptide(L)'
;MESIIINIYSSHEFGFFFVSIFFSVYSPSQGPCCHSSCQFVHSRVNQTCREASECSHASFCSGFSAECPEPRAMPNHTKCNNGTQLCISGECSGSICLAWNMKECFLSSAPTRVGDGVTAVVDRRALCQLACQTGPAADSCQSTAEFAHKVGLPPGGISLRPGSPCDNFQVTLIAN
;
A
#
# COMPACT_ATOMS: atom_id res chain seq x y z
N MET A 1 29.70 19.20 12.04
CA MET A 1 30.47 19.17 13.30
C MET A 1 29.45 18.99 14.41
N GLU A 2 29.26 17.76 14.86
CA GLU A 2 28.41 17.45 16.01
C GLU A 2 29.08 18.01 17.27
N SER A 3 28.30 18.67 18.12
CA SER A 3 28.77 19.07 19.45
C SER A 3 28.03 18.22 20.47
N ILE A 4 28.73 17.24 21.03
CA ILE A 4 28.24 16.45 22.17
C ILE A 4 28.45 17.32 23.41
N ILE A 5 27.38 17.89 23.96
CA ILE A 5 27.45 18.54 25.28
C ILE A 5 27.24 17.46 26.33
N ILE A 6 28.34 17.01 26.93
CA ILE A 6 28.34 16.13 28.10
C ILE A 6 28.19 17.00 29.34
N ASN A 7 27.00 17.03 29.95
CA ASN A 7 26.84 17.63 31.28
C ASN A 7 27.17 16.60 32.35
N ILE A 8 28.34 16.74 32.97
CA ILE A 8 28.77 15.90 34.09
C ILE A 8 28.21 16.52 35.37
N TYR A 9 27.13 15.97 35.91
CA TYR A 9 26.69 16.29 37.26
C TYR A 9 27.48 15.45 38.27
N SER A 10 28.25 16.12 39.12
CA SER A 10 28.96 15.48 40.23
C SER A 10 28.04 15.43 41.46
N SER A 11 27.37 14.30 41.67
CA SER A 11 26.73 13.99 42.95
C SER A 11 27.70 13.16 43.79
N HIS A 12 28.28 13.79 44.79
CA HIS A 12 29.37 13.26 45.60
C HIS A 12 28.84 12.40 46.76
N GLU A 13 28.22 11.25 46.48
CA GLU A 13 28.07 10.15 47.44
C GLU A 13 27.59 8.87 46.74
N PHE A 14 28.36 7.78 46.90
CA PHE A 14 28.12 6.40 46.45
C PHE A 14 28.08 6.08 44.94
N GLY A 15 29.02 5.22 44.52
CA GLY A 15 28.93 4.16 43.50
C GLY A 15 28.10 4.34 42.22
N PHE A 16 28.75 4.05 41.09
CA PHE A 16 28.23 3.94 39.71
C PHE A 16 28.06 5.26 38.94
N PHE A 17 28.94 5.46 37.95
CA PHE A 17 28.77 6.45 36.89
C PHE A 17 27.59 6.05 36.02
N PHE A 18 26.39 6.50 36.36
CA PHE A 18 25.28 6.52 35.40
C PHE A 18 25.53 7.66 34.41
N VAL A 19 26.08 7.32 33.24
CA VAL A 19 25.98 8.21 32.09
C VAL A 19 24.52 8.18 31.66
N SER A 20 23.71 9.07 32.22
CA SER A 20 22.40 9.38 31.64
C SER A 20 22.66 10.09 30.31
N ILE A 21 22.74 9.30 29.23
CA ILE A 21 22.71 9.82 27.87
C ILE A 21 21.31 10.38 27.65
N PHE A 22 21.11 11.64 28.02
CA PHE A 22 19.99 12.41 27.48
C PHE A 22 20.32 12.66 26.02
N PHE A 23 19.81 11.80 25.14
CA PHE A 23 19.72 12.13 23.73
C PHE A 23 18.96 13.45 23.64
N SER A 24 19.67 14.52 23.27
CA SER A 24 19.04 15.80 22.99
C SER A 24 18.15 15.60 21.77
N VAL A 25 16.87 15.41 22.06
CA VAL A 25 15.75 15.83 21.22
C VAL A 25 16.11 17.18 20.61
N TYR A 26 15.77 17.42 19.35
CA TYR A 26 15.83 18.70 18.65
C TYR A 26 16.99 18.91 17.68
N SER A 27 16.98 18.10 16.62
CA SER A 27 17.38 18.55 15.29
C SER A 27 16.13 18.66 14.40
N PRO A 28 16.00 19.65 13.49
CA PRO A 28 14.91 19.70 12.50
C PRO A 28 14.85 18.44 11.61
N SER A 29 15.94 17.66 11.56
CA SER A 29 16.00 16.38 10.87
C SER A 29 15.20 15.25 11.52
N GLN A 30 14.59 15.47 12.69
CA GLN A 30 13.81 14.43 13.38
C GLN A 30 12.41 14.20 12.80
N GLY A 31 11.92 15.06 11.91
CA GLY A 31 10.67 14.83 11.20
C GLY A 31 9.91 16.11 10.81
N PRO A 32 8.82 15.96 10.02
CA PRO A 32 8.07 17.08 9.45
C PRO A 32 7.33 17.94 10.50
N CYS A 33 7.20 17.48 11.74
CA CYS A 33 6.52 18.21 12.82
C CYS A 33 7.47 18.99 13.73
N CYS A 34 8.73 19.20 13.30
CA CYS A 34 9.70 20.02 14.00
C CYS A 34 9.89 21.37 13.28
N HIS A 35 9.72 22.48 14.01
CA HIS A 35 10.01 23.81 13.51
C HIS A 35 11.53 24.06 13.50
N SER A 36 12.00 24.97 12.65
CA SER A 36 13.43 25.36 12.56
C SER A 36 13.98 25.99 13.84
N SER A 37 13.10 26.43 14.74
CA SER A 37 13.43 26.96 16.07
C SER A 37 13.52 25.88 17.15
N CYS A 38 13.70 24.60 16.79
CA CYS A 38 13.80 23.48 17.72
C CYS A 38 12.56 23.34 18.64
N GLN A 39 11.36 23.55 18.09
CA GLN A 39 10.09 23.41 18.80
C GLN A 39 9.13 22.53 17.99
N PHE A 40 8.27 21.78 18.67
CA PHE A 40 7.23 21.00 17.99
C PHE A 40 6.15 21.91 17.41
N VAL A 41 5.66 21.57 16.22
CA VAL A 41 4.54 22.27 15.61
C VAL A 41 3.28 22.03 16.43
N HIS A 42 2.78 23.09 17.04
CA HIS A 42 1.65 23.02 17.96
C HIS A 42 0.39 22.49 17.24
N SER A 43 -0.36 21.61 17.89
CA SER A 43 -1.59 21.00 17.33
C SER A 43 -2.62 22.00 16.80
N ARG A 44 -2.69 23.21 17.38
CA ARG A 44 -3.61 24.28 16.94
C ARG A 44 -3.29 24.84 15.55
N VAL A 45 -2.06 24.63 15.06
CA VAL A 45 -1.65 25.04 13.71
C VAL A 45 -2.30 24.14 12.65
N ASN A 46 -2.72 22.92 13.01
CA ASN A 46 -3.23 21.92 12.07
C ASN A 46 -2.29 21.75 10.86
N GLN A 47 -0.98 21.73 11.11
CA GLN A 47 0.02 21.51 10.08
C GLN A 47 -0.10 20.08 9.56
N THR A 48 -0.43 19.94 8.27
CA THR A 48 -0.37 18.67 7.56
C THR A 48 1.07 18.20 7.47
N CYS A 49 1.34 16.99 7.95
CA CYS A 49 2.65 16.36 7.90
C CYS A 49 2.69 15.11 7.00
N ARG A 50 1.53 14.52 6.72
CA ARG A 50 1.32 13.52 5.66
C ARG A 50 0.05 13.90 4.91
N GLU A 51 0.15 14.02 3.60
CA GLU A 51 -0.99 14.29 2.74
C GLU A 51 -1.98 13.12 2.72
N ALA A 52 -3.23 13.40 2.39
CA ALA A 52 -4.22 12.35 2.15
C ALA A 52 -3.84 11.52 0.91
N SER A 53 -4.10 10.23 0.98
CA SER A 53 -4.01 9.33 -0.17
C SER A 53 -5.40 8.80 -0.56
N GLU A 54 -5.50 8.00 -1.62
CA GLU A 54 -6.76 7.31 -1.95
C GLU A 54 -7.26 6.40 -0.81
N CYS A 55 -6.34 5.87 0.02
CA CYS A 55 -6.65 4.92 1.08
C CYS A 55 -6.36 5.42 2.50
N SER A 56 -5.99 6.69 2.68
CA SER A 56 -5.75 7.27 4.00
C SER A 56 -6.12 8.75 4.04
N HIS A 57 -6.59 9.21 5.20
CA HIS A 57 -6.80 10.63 5.46
C HIS A 57 -5.46 11.37 5.59
N ALA A 58 -5.49 12.70 5.56
CA ALA A 58 -4.33 13.50 5.95
C ALA A 58 -4.01 13.32 7.44
N SER A 59 -2.74 13.41 7.81
CA SER A 59 -2.28 13.40 9.20
C SER A 59 -1.64 14.73 9.57
N PHE A 60 -1.81 15.11 10.82
CA PHE A 60 -1.45 16.43 11.34
C PHE A 60 -0.53 16.31 12.55
N CYS A 61 0.32 17.30 12.74
CA CYS A 61 1.24 17.34 13.86
C CYS A 61 0.52 17.35 15.22
N SER A 62 0.95 16.48 16.12
CA SER A 62 0.29 16.29 17.42
C SER A 62 0.61 17.39 18.44
N GLY A 63 1.66 18.18 18.22
CA GLY A 63 2.13 19.22 19.13
C GLY A 63 3.16 18.79 20.17
N PHE A 64 3.44 17.48 20.28
CA PHE A 64 4.34 16.94 21.31
C PHE A 64 5.39 15.95 20.76
N SER A 65 5.44 15.76 19.44
CA SER A 65 6.42 14.91 18.75
C SER A 65 6.84 15.54 17.43
N ALA A 66 8.07 15.25 17.00
CA ALA A 66 8.56 15.57 15.66
C ALA A 66 8.10 14.56 14.59
N GLU A 67 7.69 13.36 15.03
CA GLU A 67 7.15 12.32 14.17
C GLU A 67 5.70 12.66 13.78
N CYS A 68 5.37 12.40 12.51
CA CYS A 68 4.00 12.53 12.04
C CYS A 68 3.19 11.29 12.44
N PRO A 69 2.06 11.45 13.17
CA PRO A 69 1.20 10.34 13.57
C PRO A 69 0.72 9.51 12.38
N GLU A 70 0.43 8.24 12.62
CA GLU A 70 -0.07 7.35 11.57
C GLU A 70 -1.44 7.84 11.06
N PRO A 71 -1.61 8.05 9.75
CA PRO A 71 -2.87 8.51 9.19
C PRO A 71 -4.01 7.52 9.44
N ARG A 72 -5.22 8.04 9.61
CA ARG A 72 -6.41 7.19 9.67
C ARG A 72 -6.66 6.56 8.29
N ALA A 73 -6.74 5.24 8.25
CA ALA A 73 -7.10 4.50 7.04
C ALA A 73 -8.52 4.84 6.57
N MET A 74 -8.71 4.86 5.25
CA MET A 74 -10.04 4.82 4.64
C MET A 74 -10.72 3.47 4.92
N PRO A 75 -12.06 3.39 4.84
CA PRO A 75 -12.77 2.13 4.99
C PRO A 75 -12.25 1.06 4.03
N ASN A 76 -12.17 -0.18 4.50
CA ASN A 76 -11.86 -1.32 3.64
C ASN A 76 -12.86 -1.37 2.47
N HIS A 77 -12.38 -1.81 1.31
CA HIS A 77 -13.14 -1.86 0.05
C HIS A 77 -13.49 -0.48 -0.55
N THR A 78 -12.88 0.61 -0.07
CA THR A 78 -12.84 1.87 -0.82
C THR A 78 -12.07 1.67 -2.12
N LYS A 79 -12.59 2.15 -3.26
CA LYS A 79 -11.92 2.02 -4.56
C LYS A 79 -10.69 2.93 -4.65
N CYS A 80 -9.59 2.41 -5.17
CA CYS A 80 -8.33 3.15 -5.39
C CYS A 80 -7.68 2.75 -6.72
N ASN A 81 -6.63 3.47 -7.13
CA ASN A 81 -5.94 3.28 -8.41
C ASN A 81 -6.90 3.27 -9.60
N ASN A 82 -7.63 4.38 -9.73
CA ASN A 82 -8.64 4.56 -10.78
C ASN A 82 -9.73 3.47 -10.78
N GLY A 83 -10.05 2.92 -9.60
CA GLY A 83 -11.11 1.93 -9.42
C GLY A 83 -10.74 0.48 -9.77
N THR A 84 -9.47 0.19 -10.02
CA THR A 84 -8.98 -1.17 -10.34
C THR A 84 -8.60 -1.97 -9.10
N GLN A 85 -8.44 -1.30 -7.95
CA GLN A 85 -8.09 -1.91 -6.68
C GLN A 85 -8.94 -1.34 -5.54
N LEU A 86 -8.74 -1.93 -4.36
CA LEU A 86 -9.45 -1.61 -3.14
C LEU A 86 -8.47 -1.34 -2.00
N CYS A 87 -8.84 -0.41 -1.13
CA CYS A 87 -8.15 -0.14 0.11
C CYS A 87 -8.34 -1.30 1.09
N ILE A 88 -7.23 -1.79 1.64
CA ILE A 88 -7.19 -2.80 2.69
C ILE A 88 -6.26 -2.27 3.78
N SER A 89 -6.81 -1.98 4.96
CA SER A 89 -6.07 -1.45 6.11
C SER A 89 -5.23 -0.22 5.82
N GLY A 90 -5.72 0.68 4.95
CA GLY A 90 -5.04 1.91 4.57
C GLY A 90 -4.16 1.82 3.33
N GLU A 91 -3.98 0.62 2.78
CA GLU A 91 -3.14 0.36 1.61
C GLU A 91 -3.95 0.05 0.35
N CYS A 92 -3.57 0.63 -0.79
CA CYS A 92 -4.18 0.30 -2.09
C CYS A 92 -3.58 -0.99 -2.64
N SER A 93 -4.03 -2.13 -2.10
CA SER A 93 -3.49 -3.46 -2.38
C SER A 93 -4.54 -4.54 -2.66
N GLY A 94 -5.80 -4.30 -2.28
CA GLY A 94 -6.89 -5.25 -2.50
C GLY A 94 -7.28 -5.32 -3.97
N SER A 95 -7.63 -6.51 -4.46
CA SER A 95 -8.21 -6.68 -5.79
C SER A 95 -9.66 -6.21 -5.81
N ILE A 96 -10.08 -5.59 -6.92
CA ILE A 96 -11.48 -5.23 -7.18
C ILE A 96 -12.41 -6.45 -7.17
N CYS A 97 -11.89 -7.67 -7.35
CA CYS A 97 -12.66 -8.92 -7.22
C CYS A 97 -13.41 -9.02 -5.88
N LEU A 98 -12.83 -8.50 -4.78
CA LEU A 98 -13.44 -8.54 -3.46
C LEU A 98 -14.75 -7.72 -3.41
N ALA A 99 -14.90 -6.69 -4.24
CA ALA A 99 -16.14 -5.93 -4.35
C ALA A 99 -17.28 -6.76 -4.95
N TRP A 100 -16.97 -7.87 -5.62
CA TRP A 100 -17.92 -8.83 -6.18
C TRP A 100 -17.98 -10.14 -5.39
N ASN A 101 -17.47 -10.17 -4.15
CA ASN A 101 -17.33 -11.38 -3.33
C ASN A 101 -16.52 -12.49 -4.02
N MET A 102 -15.55 -12.11 -4.85
CA MET A 102 -14.63 -13.02 -5.52
C MET A 102 -13.20 -12.79 -5.01
N LYS A 103 -12.33 -13.76 -5.25
CA LYS A 103 -10.88 -13.66 -4.99
C LYS A 103 -10.14 -13.46 -6.31
N GLU A 104 -9.05 -12.68 -6.28
CA GLU A 104 -8.13 -12.60 -7.42
C GLU A 104 -7.49 -13.95 -7.73
N CYS A 105 -7.35 -14.26 -9.02
CA CYS A 105 -6.69 -15.45 -9.53
C CYS A 105 -5.88 -15.10 -10.78
N PHE A 106 -4.98 -16.01 -11.18
CA PHE A 106 -4.13 -15.82 -12.36
C PHE A 106 -4.57 -16.77 -13.47
N LEU A 107 -4.78 -16.22 -14.66
CA LEU A 107 -5.00 -17.00 -15.87
C LEU A 107 -3.69 -17.73 -16.21
N SER A 108 -3.81 -18.97 -16.69
CA SER A 108 -2.67 -19.77 -17.13
C SER A 108 -2.96 -20.37 -18.50
N SER A 109 -1.90 -20.47 -19.30
CA SER A 109 -1.89 -21.23 -20.56
C SER A 109 -2.01 -22.75 -20.36
N ALA A 110 -1.98 -23.25 -19.12
CA ALA A 110 -2.23 -24.65 -18.83
C ALA A 110 -3.63 -25.05 -19.31
N PRO A 111 -3.77 -26.18 -20.05
CA PRO A 111 -5.04 -26.56 -20.63
C PRO A 111 -6.03 -26.95 -19.53
N THR A 112 -6.91 -26.04 -19.12
CA THR A 112 -8.23 -26.44 -18.64
C THR A 112 -8.85 -27.23 -19.77
N ARG A 113 -9.26 -28.47 -19.50
CA ARG A 113 -9.83 -29.37 -20.50
C ARG A 113 -11.10 -28.74 -21.10
N VAL A 114 -10.93 -27.99 -22.17
CA VAL A 114 -11.98 -27.67 -23.12
C VAL A 114 -11.96 -28.85 -24.09
N GLY A 115 -12.95 -29.73 -23.93
CA GLY A 115 -13.27 -30.70 -24.97
C GLY A 115 -13.42 -29.97 -26.29
N ASP A 116 -12.88 -30.59 -27.34
CA ASP A 116 -12.82 -30.10 -28.72
C ASP A 116 -11.71 -29.08 -29.03
N GLY A 117 -10.49 -29.62 -29.12
CA GLY A 117 -9.70 -29.49 -30.35
C GLY A 117 -9.41 -28.07 -30.87
N VAL A 118 -9.07 -27.11 -30.01
CA VAL A 118 -8.40 -25.88 -30.42
C VAL A 118 -7.36 -25.53 -29.36
N THR A 119 -6.07 -25.76 -29.66
CA THR A 119 -4.99 -25.07 -28.93
C THR A 119 -5.03 -23.62 -29.37
N ALA A 120 -5.86 -22.81 -28.72
CA ALA A 120 -5.89 -21.39 -28.96
C ALA A 120 -4.46 -20.87 -28.77
N VAL A 121 -3.94 -20.14 -29.76
CA VAL A 121 -2.80 -19.25 -29.54
C VAL A 121 -3.31 -18.27 -28.49
N VAL A 122 -3.07 -18.58 -27.22
CA VAL A 122 -3.53 -17.72 -26.13
C VAL A 122 -2.74 -16.44 -26.29
N ASP A 123 -3.43 -15.37 -26.66
CA ASP A 123 -2.82 -14.04 -26.67
C ASP A 123 -2.19 -13.83 -25.30
N ARG A 124 -0.86 -13.75 -25.24
CA ARG A 124 -0.13 -13.59 -23.97
C ARG A 124 -0.61 -12.36 -23.20
N ARG A 125 -1.18 -11.36 -23.89
CA ARG A 125 -1.78 -10.19 -23.24
C ARG A 125 -3.09 -10.51 -22.53
N ALA A 126 -3.86 -11.48 -23.03
CA ALA A 126 -5.07 -11.96 -22.35
C ALA A 126 -4.73 -12.64 -21.01
N LEU A 127 -3.57 -13.29 -20.90
CA LEU A 127 -3.10 -13.89 -19.64
C LEU A 127 -2.73 -12.86 -18.55
N CYS A 128 -2.55 -11.60 -18.95
CA CYS A 128 -2.32 -10.48 -18.03
C CYS A 128 -3.60 -9.68 -17.73
N GLN A 129 -4.77 -10.17 -18.11
CA GLN A 129 -6.02 -9.62 -17.64
C GLN A 129 -6.24 -10.01 -16.18
N LEU A 130 -6.79 -9.08 -15.40
CA LEU A 130 -7.25 -9.38 -14.06
C LEU A 130 -8.36 -10.42 -14.13
N ALA A 131 -8.24 -11.47 -13.32
CA ALA A 131 -9.22 -12.53 -13.24
C ALA A 131 -9.70 -12.73 -11.79
N CYS A 132 -10.95 -13.16 -11.66
CA CYS A 132 -11.61 -13.38 -10.39
C CYS A 132 -12.17 -14.80 -10.32
N GLN A 133 -12.16 -15.39 -9.13
CA GLN A 133 -12.73 -16.70 -8.85
C GLN A 133 -13.71 -16.65 -7.68
N THR A 134 -14.81 -17.38 -7.78
CA THR A 134 -15.85 -17.43 -6.74
C THR A 134 -15.58 -18.55 -5.71
N GLY A 135 -14.76 -19.54 -6.06
CA GLY A 135 -14.46 -20.69 -5.21
C GLY A 135 -12.99 -21.11 -5.23
N PRO A 136 -12.64 -22.22 -4.56
CA PRO A 136 -11.28 -22.77 -4.55
C PRO A 136 -10.92 -23.57 -5.82
N ALA A 137 -11.91 -23.92 -6.65
CA ALA A 137 -11.71 -24.69 -7.85
C ALA A 137 -11.12 -23.84 -8.98
N ALA A 138 -10.10 -24.36 -9.66
CA ALA A 138 -9.33 -23.64 -10.68
C ALA A 138 -10.15 -23.31 -11.95
N ASP A 139 -11.22 -24.06 -12.20
CA ASP A 139 -12.18 -23.82 -13.28
C ASP A 139 -13.08 -22.59 -13.05
N SER A 140 -13.14 -22.08 -11.82
CA SER A 140 -13.93 -20.90 -11.48
C SER A 140 -13.21 -19.57 -11.72
N CYS A 141 -11.94 -19.60 -12.15
CA CYS A 141 -11.15 -18.39 -12.45
C CYS A 141 -11.52 -17.86 -13.84
N GLN A 142 -12.12 -16.67 -13.87
CA GLN A 142 -12.61 -16.04 -15.10
C GLN A 142 -12.02 -14.64 -15.26
N SER A 143 -11.67 -14.29 -16.50
CA SER A 143 -11.20 -12.94 -16.82
C SER A 143 -12.29 -11.91 -16.56
N THR A 144 -11.93 -10.77 -15.98
CA THR A 144 -12.84 -9.62 -15.85
C THR A 144 -13.41 -9.15 -17.18
N ALA A 145 -12.73 -9.41 -18.29
CA ALA A 145 -13.21 -9.13 -19.63
C ALA A 145 -14.49 -9.93 -19.99
N GLU A 146 -14.61 -11.16 -19.50
CA GLU A 146 -15.74 -12.07 -19.82
C GLU A 146 -17.05 -11.60 -19.18
N PHE A 147 -16.96 -11.02 -17.98
CA PHE A 147 -18.12 -10.56 -17.22
C PHE A 147 -18.17 -9.04 -17.06
N ALA A 148 -17.36 -8.28 -17.80
CA ALA A 148 -17.26 -6.82 -17.72
C ALA A 148 -18.64 -6.13 -17.77
N HIS A 149 -19.50 -6.58 -18.68
CA HIS A 149 -20.88 -6.08 -18.85
C HIS A 149 -21.77 -6.28 -17.62
N LYS A 150 -21.54 -7.33 -16.81
CA LYS A 150 -22.33 -7.62 -15.61
C LYS A 150 -21.96 -6.71 -14.44
N VAL A 151 -20.71 -6.25 -14.42
CA VAL A 151 -20.14 -5.46 -13.30
C VAL A 151 -19.89 -3.99 -13.66
N GLY A 152 -20.32 -3.57 -14.85
CA GLY A 152 -20.20 -2.17 -15.31
C GLY A 152 -18.78 -1.76 -15.67
N LEU A 153 -17.93 -2.69 -16.12
CA LEU A 153 -16.60 -2.39 -16.64
C LEU A 153 -16.64 -2.09 -18.15
N PRO A 154 -15.65 -1.34 -18.66
CA PRO A 154 -15.49 -1.15 -20.10
C PRO A 154 -15.25 -2.48 -20.83
N PRO A 155 -15.58 -2.57 -22.13
CA PRO A 155 -15.24 -3.71 -22.96
C PRO A 155 -13.74 -4.04 -22.86
N GLY A 156 -13.41 -5.30 -22.62
CA GLY A 156 -12.02 -5.74 -22.41
C GLY A 156 -11.59 -5.87 -20.95
N GLY A 157 -12.42 -5.45 -19.98
CA GLY A 157 -12.14 -5.69 -18.56
C GLY A 157 -11.02 -4.81 -17.98
N ILE A 158 -10.31 -5.35 -16.99
CA ILE A 158 -9.19 -4.67 -16.32
C ILE A 158 -7.91 -5.46 -16.57
N SER A 159 -6.88 -4.79 -17.09
CA SER A 159 -5.53 -5.36 -17.13
C SER A 159 -4.86 -5.30 -15.76
N LEU A 160 -4.02 -6.29 -15.45
CA LEU A 160 -3.14 -6.22 -14.28
C LEU A 160 -2.22 -4.99 -14.35
N ARG A 161 -1.67 -4.59 -13.20
CA ARG A 161 -0.69 -3.50 -13.18
C ARG A 161 0.58 -3.92 -13.91
N PRO A 162 1.27 -2.99 -14.59
CA PRO A 162 2.64 -3.21 -15.00
C PRO A 162 3.51 -3.65 -13.81
N GLY A 163 4.36 -4.65 -14.03
CA GLY A 163 5.16 -5.31 -13.01
C GLY A 163 4.47 -6.52 -12.34
N SER A 164 3.16 -6.69 -12.52
CA SER A 164 2.46 -7.87 -12.00
C SER A 164 2.83 -9.14 -12.78
N PRO A 165 2.99 -10.28 -12.08
CA PRO A 165 3.14 -11.57 -12.73
C PRO A 165 1.86 -11.98 -13.46
N CYS A 166 2.01 -12.58 -14.63
CA CYS A 166 0.98 -13.17 -15.47
C CYS A 166 1.38 -14.60 -15.87
N ASP A 167 0.43 -15.37 -16.42
CA ASP A 167 0.65 -16.76 -16.85
C ASP A 167 1.27 -17.62 -15.72
N ASN A 168 0.64 -17.63 -14.55
CA ASN A 168 1.14 -18.33 -13.36
C ASN A 168 2.62 -18.00 -13.05
N PHE A 169 2.96 -16.71 -13.00
CA PHE A 169 4.30 -16.19 -12.69
C PHE A 169 5.39 -16.42 -13.76
N GLN A 170 5.00 -16.82 -14.97
CA GLN A 170 5.96 -17.04 -16.07
C GLN A 170 6.30 -15.77 -16.86
N VAL A 171 5.43 -14.76 -16.82
CA VAL A 171 5.58 -13.52 -17.57
C VAL A 171 5.29 -12.33 -16.65
N THR A 172 5.87 -11.17 -16.92
CA THR A 172 5.55 -9.92 -16.22
C THR A 172 4.96 -8.93 -17.22
N LEU A 173 3.85 -8.28 -16.87
CA LEU A 173 3.30 -7.21 -17.69
C LEU A 173 4.24 -6.01 -17.68
N ILE A 174 4.72 -5.55 -18.83
CA ILE A 174 5.56 -4.35 -18.93
C ILE A 174 4.68 -3.11 -19.19
N ALA A 175 5.05 -1.98 -18.59
CA ALA A 175 4.47 -0.68 -18.96
C ALA A 175 5.00 -0.32 -20.36
N ASN A 176 4.12 0.24 -21.21
CA ASN A 176 4.48 0.70 -22.55
C ASN A 176 4.82 2.19 -22.51
#